data_AF-A0A0J8GYU1-F1
#
_entry.id   AF-A0A0J8GYU1-F1
#
_cell.length_a   1.000
_cell.length_b   1.000
_cell.length_c   1.000
_cell.angle_alpha   90.00
_cell.angle_beta   90.00
_cell.angle_gamma   90.00
#
_symmetry.space_group_name_H-M   'P 1'
#
loop_
_entity.id
_entity.type
_entity.pdbx_description
1 polymer ?
#
loop_
_entity_poly.entity_id
_entity_poly.type
_entity_poly.pdbx_seq_one_letter_code
_entity_poly.pdbx_strand_id
1 'polypeptide(L)'
;MLQLLNSDNLSDKQTALQLLGINNDEQLELLEKEFHSRFEDKIELLEKIEASISQIEIGLYGTCAKCDENIEQSILNQHPYAQYCQSCQSEDTH
;
A
#
# COMPACT_ATOMS: atom_id res chain seq x y z
N MET A 1 -9.97 -5.93 -22.31
CA MET A 1 -8.80 -6.08 -23.21
C MET A 1 -8.39 -4.76 -23.87
N LEU A 2 -9.22 -4.13 -24.71
CA LEU A 2 -8.89 -2.84 -25.38
C LEU A 2 -8.62 -1.67 -24.41
N GLN A 3 -9.22 -1.66 -23.23
CA GLN A 3 -8.98 -0.63 -22.22
C GLN A 3 -7.62 -0.74 -21.51
N LEU A 4 -7.06 -1.95 -21.40
CA LEU A 4 -5.72 -2.17 -20.80
C LEU A 4 -4.60 -1.80 -21.79
N LEU A 5 -4.80 -2.08 -23.08
CA LEU A 5 -3.83 -1.72 -24.13
C LEU A 5 -3.66 -0.20 -24.32
N ASN A 6 -4.73 0.56 -24.04
CA ASN A 6 -4.75 2.02 -24.16
C ASN A 6 -4.36 2.75 -22.86
N SER A 7 -3.97 2.02 -21.81
CA SER A 7 -3.49 2.61 -20.56
C SER A 7 -2.04 3.09 -20.73
N ASP A 8 -1.67 4.19 -20.06
CA ASP A 8 -0.28 4.69 -20.02
C ASP A 8 0.62 3.86 -19.09
N ASN A 9 0.07 2.90 -18.36
CA ASN A 9 0.80 2.06 -17.42
C ASN A 9 1.47 0.87 -18.12
N LEU A 10 2.78 0.72 -17.93
CA LEU A 10 3.58 -0.38 -18.47
C LEU A 10 3.09 -1.76 -17.99
N SER A 11 2.65 -1.86 -16.73
CA SER A 11 2.10 -3.10 -16.16
C SER A 11 0.81 -3.49 -16.89
N ASP A 12 -0.10 -2.54 -17.16
CA ASP A 12 -1.35 -2.83 -17.87
C ASP A 12 -1.11 -3.36 -19.30
N LYS A 13 -0.09 -2.81 -19.99
CA LYS A 13 0.32 -3.30 -21.32
C LYS A 13 0.94 -4.70 -21.25
N GLN A 14 1.73 -4.98 -20.21
CA GLN A 14 2.33 -6.31 -19.99
C GLN A 14 1.25 -7.36 -19.67
N THR A 15 0.31 -7.05 -18.77
CA THR A 15 -0.83 -7.92 -18.46
C THR A 15 -1.66 -8.17 -19.72
N ALA A 16 -1.94 -7.14 -20.53
CA ALA A 16 -2.67 -7.30 -21.78
C ALA A 16 -1.98 -8.25 -22.78
N LEU A 17 -0.64 -8.26 -22.83
CA LEU A 17 0.14 -9.20 -23.64
C LEU A 17 0.10 -10.62 -23.07
N GLN A 18 0.16 -10.78 -21.75
CA GLN A 18 0.10 -12.09 -21.09
C GLN A 18 -1.27 -12.75 -21.20
N LEU A 19 -2.34 -11.96 -21.29
CA LEU A 19 -3.70 -12.46 -21.54
C LEU A 19 -3.88 -13.06 -22.95
N LEU A 20 -3.00 -12.70 -23.91
CA LEU A 20 -3.04 -13.23 -25.27
C LEU A 20 -2.44 -14.64 -25.30
N GLY A 21 -3.30 -15.66 -25.35
CA GLY A 21 -2.89 -17.05 -25.57
C GLY A 21 -3.16 -18.00 -24.40
N ILE A 22 -3.72 -17.50 -23.30
CA ILE A 22 -4.21 -18.31 -22.18
C ILE A 22 -5.74 -18.43 -22.21
N ASN A 23 -6.27 -19.48 -21.58
CA ASN A 23 -7.70 -19.76 -21.58
C ASN A 23 -8.47 -18.81 -20.64
N ASN A 24 -9.81 -18.79 -20.72
CA ASN A 24 -10.63 -17.84 -19.96
C ASN A 24 -10.47 -17.97 -18.43
N ASP A 25 -10.26 -19.18 -17.92
CA ASP A 25 -10.10 -19.42 -16.48
C ASP A 25 -8.75 -18.89 -15.99
N GLU A 26 -7.68 -19.16 -16.75
CA GLU A 26 -6.34 -18.62 -16.50
C GLU A 26 -6.29 -17.09 -16.66
N GLN A 27 -7.07 -16.52 -17.58
CA GLN A 27 -7.20 -15.07 -17.74
C GLN A 27 -7.81 -14.43 -16.49
N LEU A 28 -8.82 -15.06 -15.90
CA LEU A 28 -9.47 -14.55 -14.69
C LEU A 28 -8.49 -14.54 -13.50
N GLU A 29 -7.79 -15.65 -13.28
CA GLU A 29 -6.80 -15.77 -12.21
C GLU A 29 -5.66 -14.75 -12.34
N LEU A 30 -5.13 -14.57 -13.55
CA LEU A 30 -4.09 -13.57 -13.82
C LEU A 30 -4.59 -12.15 -13.55
N LEU A 31 -5.81 -11.82 -13.99
CA LEU A 31 -6.39 -10.48 -13.75
C LEU A 31 -6.59 -10.20 -12.27
N GLU A 32 -7.08 -11.17 -11.49
CA GLU A 32 -7.26 -11.03 -10.04
C GLU A 32 -5.92 -10.79 -9.34
N LYS A 33 -4.89 -11.55 -9.71
CA LYS A 33 -3.55 -11.41 -9.15
C LYS A 33 -2.93 -10.04 -9.48
N GLU A 34 -2.98 -9.64 -10.74
CA GLU A 34 -2.43 -8.35 -11.19
C GLU A 34 -3.19 -7.17 -10.56
N PHE A 35 -4.51 -7.29 -10.44
CA PHE A 35 -5.31 -6.30 -9.72
C PHE A 35 -4.86 -6.20 -8.26
N HIS A 36 -4.71 -7.33 -7.56
CA HIS A 36 -4.28 -7.34 -6.17
C HIS A 36 -2.90 -6.68 -6.00
N SER A 37 -1.90 -7.15 -6.75
CA SER A 37 -0.54 -6.61 -6.68
C SER A 37 -0.46 -5.14 -7.04
N ARG A 38 -1.29 -4.66 -7.97
CA ARG A 38 -1.33 -3.25 -8.37
C ARG A 38 -1.82 -2.32 -7.25
N PHE A 39 -2.69 -2.81 -6.38
CA PHE A 39 -3.36 -1.99 -5.37
C PHE A 39 -2.96 -2.31 -3.93
N GLU A 40 -2.22 -3.40 -3.69
CA GLU A 40 -1.79 -3.83 -2.36
C GLU A 40 -1.15 -2.70 -1.54
N ASP A 41 -0.08 -2.07 -2.06
CA ASP A 41 0.60 -0.95 -1.38
C ASP A 41 -0.32 0.24 -1.10
N LYS A 42 -1.28 0.50 -2.01
CA LYS A 42 -2.23 1.62 -1.88
C LYS A 42 -3.28 1.32 -0.84
N ILE A 43 -3.75 0.08 -0.76
CA ILE A 43 -4.70 -0.37 0.25
C ILE A 43 -4.03 -0.29 1.62
N GLU A 44 -2.80 -0.83 1.76
CA GLU A 44 -2.04 -0.75 3.01
C GLU A 44 -1.80 0.71 3.45
N LEU A 45 -1.49 1.61 2.50
CA LEU A 45 -1.35 3.03 2.78
C LEU A 45 -2.67 3.66 3.28
N LEU A 46 -3.81 3.31 2.66
CA LEU A 46 -5.11 3.80 3.09
C LEU A 46 -5.46 3.33 4.51
N GLU A 47 -5.21 2.06 4.82
CA GLU A 47 -5.40 1.50 6.16
C GLU A 47 -4.56 2.26 7.20
N LYS A 48 -3.30 2.57 6.88
CA LYS A 48 -2.42 3.39 7.76
C LYS A 48 -2.97 4.80 7.98
N ILE A 49 -3.53 5.41 6.93
CA ILE A 49 -4.15 6.75 7.03
C ILE A 49 -5.40 6.69 7.92
N GLU A 50 -6.26 5.68 7.76
CA GLU A 50 -7.45 5.48 8.57
C GLU A 50 -7.10 5.26 10.06
N ALA A 51 -6.05 4.48 10.33
CA ALA A 51 -5.52 4.32 11.68
C ALA A 51 -5.05 5.66 12.27
N SER A 52 -4.32 6.48 11.50
CA SER A 52 -3.90 7.81 11.94
C SER A 52 -5.07 8.75 12.23
N ILE A 53 -6.13 8.73 11.41
CA ILE A 53 -7.34 9.52 11.66
C ILE A 53 -7.99 9.09 12.98
N SER A 54 -8.13 7.77 13.19
CA SER A 54 -8.69 7.21 14.43
C SER A 54 -7.87 7.62 15.66
N GLN A 55 -6.54 7.65 15.54
CA GLN A 55 -5.65 8.12 16.60
C GLN A 55 -5.82 9.61 16.90
N ILE A 56 -6.03 10.45 15.89
CA ILE A 56 -6.32 11.88 16.10
C ILE A 56 -7.60 12.04 16.93
N GLU A 57 -8.65 11.27 16.60
CA GLU A 57 -9.94 11.36 17.29
C GLU A 57 -9.86 11.01 18.79
N ILE A 58 -8.97 10.08 19.15
CA ILE A 58 -8.74 9.67 20.55
C ILE A 58 -7.55 10.38 21.21
N GLY A 59 -6.89 11.32 20.51
CA GLY A 59 -5.78 12.10 21.04
C GLY A 59 -4.44 11.36 21.16
N LEU A 60 -4.27 10.26 20.42
CA LEU A 60 -3.04 9.43 20.39
C LEU A 60 -2.21 9.61 19.11
N TYR A 61 -2.55 10.59 18.27
CA TYR A 61 -1.79 10.82 17.04
C TYR A 61 -0.35 11.25 17.35
N GLY A 62 0.59 10.62 16.66
CA GLY A 62 2.02 10.85 16.85
C GLY A 62 2.63 10.04 18.00
N THR A 63 1.92 9.08 18.56
CA THR A 63 2.45 8.11 19.53
C THR A 63 2.80 6.80 18.82
N CYS A 64 3.98 6.27 19.08
CA CYS A 64 4.47 5.02 18.51
C CYS A 64 3.66 3.83 19.04
N ALA A 65 3.13 3.01 18.13
CA ALA A 65 2.30 1.84 18.48
C ALA A 65 3.06 0.70 19.18
N LYS A 66 4.40 0.77 19.27
CA LYS A 66 5.26 -0.27 19.87
C LYS A 66 5.82 0.11 21.25
N CYS A 67 6.30 1.34 21.40
CA CYS A 67 6.98 1.80 22.62
C CYS A 67 6.23 2.90 23.38
N ASP A 68 5.08 3.35 22.89
CA ASP A 68 4.28 4.44 23.45
C ASP A 68 5.01 5.81 23.57
N GLU A 69 6.18 5.95 22.94
CA GLU A 69 6.91 7.22 22.84
C GLU A 69 6.42 8.08 21.67
N ASN A 70 6.72 9.38 21.70
CA ASN A 70 6.38 10.27 20.59
C ASN A 70 7.22 9.96 19.34
N ILE A 71 6.55 9.87 18.20
CA ILE A 71 7.16 9.76 16.88
C ILE A 71 7.81 11.10 16.53
N GLU A 72 9.00 11.03 15.94
CA GLU A 72 9.77 12.20 15.56
C GLU A 72 8.99 13.08 14.57
N GLN A 73 8.93 14.39 14.82
CA GLN A 73 8.22 15.32 13.95
C GLN A 73 8.75 15.30 12.51
N SER A 74 10.05 15.06 12.31
CA SER A 74 10.66 14.90 10.99
C SER A 74 10.03 13.76 10.19
N ILE A 75 9.65 12.67 10.85
CA ILE A 75 8.96 11.52 10.24
C ILE A 75 7.52 11.90 9.95
N LEU A 76 6.77 12.42 10.93
CA LEU A 76 5.36 12.78 10.74
C LEU A 76 5.17 13.85 9.66
N ASN A 77 6.12 14.77 9.50
CA ASN A 77 6.08 15.79 8.44
C ASN A 77 6.29 15.19 7.03
N GLN A 78 7.04 14.09 6.92
CA GLN A 78 7.27 13.39 5.65
C GLN A 78 6.19 12.33 5.39
N HIS A 79 5.79 11.61 6.43
CA HIS A 79 4.86 10.50 6.44
C HIS A 79 3.87 10.67 7.60
N PRO A 80 2.78 11.43 7.41
CA PRO A 80 1.77 11.66 8.46
C PRO A 80 1.08 10.38 8.94
N TYR A 81 1.13 9.31 8.14
CA TYR A 81 0.55 8.01 8.45
C TYR A 81 1.51 7.08 9.23
N ALA A 82 2.69 7.56 9.61
CA ALA A 82 3.67 6.74 10.32
C ALA A 82 3.14 6.32 11.70
N GLN A 83 3.24 5.01 11.98
CA GLN A 83 2.75 4.38 13.21
C GLN A 83 3.88 4.07 14.21
N TYR A 84 5.13 4.22 13.79
CA TYR A 84 6.31 3.82 14.55
C TYR A 84 7.37 4.92 14.51
N CYS A 85 8.06 5.13 15.63
CA CYS A 85 9.23 5.99 15.71
C CYS A 85 10.44 5.37 14.98
N GLN A 86 11.50 6.17 14.81
CA GLN A 86 12.70 5.73 14.10
C GLN A 86 13.34 4.47 14.71
N SER A 87 13.40 4.40 16.04
CA SER A 87 14.01 3.26 16.75
C SER A 87 13.24 1.96 16.48
N CYS A 88 11.92 1.97 16.63
CA CYS A 88 11.08 0.79 16.41
C CYS A 88 11.09 0.33 14.94
N GLN A 89 11.12 1.24 13.96
CA GLN A 89 11.24 0.86 12.55
C GLN A 89 12.56 0.12 12.27
N SER A 90 13.66 0.52 12.92
CA SER A 90 14.97 -0.11 12.70
C SER A 90 15.12 -1.49 13.36
N GLU A 91 14.29 -1.81 14.34
CA GLU A 91 14.27 -3.13 15.00
C GLU A 91 13.56 -4.19 14.16
N ASP A 92 12.61 -3.80 13.31
CA ASP A 92 11.78 -4.71 12.54
C ASP A 92 12.46 -5.14 11.22
N THR A 93 13.67 -4.65 10.91
CA THR A 93 14.48 -5.06 9.73
C THR A 93 15.33 -6.33 9.95
N HIS A 94 14.79 -7.35 10.63
CA HIS A 94 15.44 -8.67 10.79
C HIS A 94 14.61 -9.84 10.27
#